data_AF-A0A8D5U569-F1
#
_entry.id   AF-A0A8D5U569-F1
#
_cell.length_a   1.000
_cell.length_b   1.000
_cell.length_c   1.000
_cell.angle_alpha   90.00
_cell.angle_beta   90.00
_cell.angle_gamma   90.00
#
_symmetry.space_group_name_H-M   'P 1'
#
loop_
_entity.id
_entity.type
_entity.pdbx_description
1 polymer ?
#
loop_
_entity_poly.entity_id
_entity_poly.type
_entity_poly.pdbx_seq_one_letter_code
_entity_poly.pdbx_strand_id
1 'polypeptide(L)'
;MNYIALAEKTGLNKDLVVPVYKKINGGYFVSLSYAKPPILYTLDNWPKKYVRKNFLLWGLTKHFENIDRILSLFITLDVYFLHSMAAILSRRNFSLSLAEKDIEKIFKLIEEEALSQGFTSYPRREDITIDPVDIQALAVEVVEKRKREEINADLYYVVDEIAYQSDYVNELKGKKSWVKSVKRGDMLKAIGIQGKMDEFFEAEKSKLVYLVASTTLYFDNKVTEVGITDTIKQIKSEDPILIEELNKLREEIKKKAEYF
;
A
#
# COMPACT_ATOMS: atom_id res chain seq x y z
N MET A 1 -15.14 9.88 -5.03
CA MET A 1 -15.17 10.68 -3.78
C MET A 1 -13.74 10.80 -3.26
N ASN A 2 -13.30 11.93 -2.67
CA ASN A 2 -11.94 12.06 -2.14
C ASN A 2 -11.97 12.59 -0.69
N TYR A 3 -10.83 12.51 0.01
CA TYR A 3 -10.77 12.91 1.43
C TYR A 3 -11.07 14.39 1.66
N ILE A 4 -10.85 15.26 0.66
CA ILE A 4 -11.22 16.67 0.76
C ILE A 4 -12.74 16.82 0.86
N ALA A 5 -13.48 16.16 -0.04
CA ALA A 5 -14.94 16.19 -0.03
C ALA A 5 -15.51 15.60 1.28
N LEU A 6 -14.90 14.54 1.81
CA LEU A 6 -15.30 13.96 3.10
C LEU A 6 -15.01 14.90 4.27
N ALA A 7 -13.86 15.59 4.25
CA ALA A 7 -13.54 16.60 5.26
C ALA A 7 -14.54 17.76 5.25
N GLU A 8 -14.91 18.26 4.07
CA GLU A 8 -15.94 19.30 3.93
C GLU A 8 -17.29 18.84 4.51
N LYS A 9 -17.72 17.59 4.26
CA LYS A 9 -18.93 17.00 4.87
C LYS A 9 -18.88 16.97 6.40
N THR A 10 -17.69 16.78 6.98
CA THR A 10 -17.48 16.78 8.45
C THR A 10 -17.34 18.19 9.06
N GLY A 11 -17.55 19.23 8.26
CA GLY A 11 -17.50 20.64 8.67
C GLY A 11 -16.08 21.25 8.69
N LEU A 12 -15.09 20.60 8.09
CA LEU A 12 -13.72 21.13 8.01
C LEU A 12 -13.58 22.08 6.83
N ASN A 13 -12.92 23.22 7.05
CA ASN A 13 -12.65 24.19 6.00
C ASN A 13 -11.67 23.62 4.96
N LYS A 14 -12.10 23.59 3.69
CA LYS A 14 -11.32 23.12 2.54
C LYS A 14 -9.93 23.73 2.46
N ASP A 15 -9.78 25.02 2.72
CA ASP A 15 -8.50 25.73 2.60
C ASP A 15 -7.47 25.26 3.63
N LEU A 16 -7.94 24.74 4.77
CA LEU A 16 -7.09 24.11 5.81
C LEU A 16 -6.80 22.65 5.50
N VAL A 17 -7.76 21.94 4.89
CA VAL A 17 -7.67 20.51 4.54
C VAL A 17 -6.72 20.26 3.38
N VAL A 18 -6.80 21.07 2.32
CA VAL A 18 -6.04 20.88 1.07
C VAL A 18 -4.52 20.82 1.29
N PRO A 19 -3.90 21.71 2.10
CA PRO A 19 -2.47 21.63 2.40
C PRO A 19 -2.06 20.30 3.04
N VAL A 20 -2.82 19.82 4.04
CA VAL A 20 -2.54 18.54 4.70
C VAL A 20 -2.69 17.38 3.71
N TYR A 21 -3.79 17.38 2.93
CA TYR A 21 -4.05 16.37 1.90
C TYR A 21 -2.91 16.26 0.89
N LYS A 22 -2.39 17.40 0.41
CA LYS A 22 -1.23 17.44 -0.49
C LYS A 22 0.03 16.86 0.18
N LYS A 23 0.27 17.15 1.46
CA LYS A 23 1.45 16.68 2.18
C LYS A 23 1.47 15.18 2.43
N ILE A 24 0.30 14.56 2.59
CA ILE A 24 0.16 13.10 2.67
C ILE A 24 -0.04 12.44 1.30
N ASN A 25 0.10 13.19 0.19
CA ASN A 25 -0.16 12.73 -1.17
C ASN A 25 -1.51 12.02 -1.30
N GLY A 26 -2.54 12.63 -0.73
CA GLY A 26 -3.92 12.15 -0.76
C GLY A 26 -4.26 10.95 0.12
N GLY A 27 -3.36 10.51 1.02
CA GLY A 27 -3.59 9.34 1.88
C GLY A 27 -3.36 8.01 1.15
N TYR A 28 -3.53 6.90 1.83
CA TYR A 28 -3.30 5.56 1.26
C TYR A 28 -4.41 5.12 0.31
N PHE A 29 -5.66 5.56 0.52
CA PHE A 29 -6.73 5.36 -0.46
C PHE A 29 -6.33 5.79 -1.88
N VAL A 30 -5.81 7.02 -2.04
CA VAL A 30 -5.37 7.53 -3.35
C VAL A 30 -4.20 6.72 -3.89
N SER A 31 -3.21 6.41 -3.05
CA SER A 31 -2.08 5.60 -3.49
C SER A 31 -2.49 4.23 -4.01
N LEU A 32 -3.44 3.56 -3.36
CA LEU A 32 -3.95 2.26 -3.79
C LEU A 32 -4.83 2.37 -5.04
N SER A 33 -5.67 3.40 -5.13
CA SER A 33 -6.57 3.61 -6.27
C SER A 33 -5.82 3.81 -7.60
N TYR A 34 -4.66 4.48 -7.55
CA TYR A 34 -3.83 4.74 -8.73
C TYR A 34 -2.63 3.79 -8.87
N ALA A 35 -2.43 2.87 -7.94
CA ALA A 35 -1.33 1.91 -8.02
C ALA A 35 -1.48 1.00 -9.24
N LYS A 36 -0.34 0.62 -9.83
CA LYS A 36 -0.26 -0.57 -10.67
C LYS A 36 0.09 -1.79 -9.79
N PRO A 37 -0.22 -3.01 -10.24
CA PRO A 37 0.24 -4.22 -9.58
C PRO A 37 1.77 -4.21 -9.33
N PRO A 38 2.26 -4.59 -8.13
CA PRO A 38 1.49 -5.00 -6.97
C PRO A 38 0.91 -3.79 -6.20
N ILE A 39 -0.41 -3.63 -6.19
CA ILE A 39 -1.19 -2.54 -5.60
C ILE A 39 -0.86 -2.42 -4.10
N LEU A 40 -0.84 -3.54 -3.37
CA LEU A 40 -0.54 -3.56 -1.94
C LEU A 40 0.91 -3.17 -1.62
N TYR A 41 1.84 -3.19 -2.57
CA TYR A 41 3.22 -2.73 -2.34
C TYR A 41 3.27 -1.25 -1.94
N THR A 42 2.24 -0.46 -2.28
CA THR A 42 2.11 0.92 -1.79
C THR A 42 2.03 1.02 -0.27
N LEU A 43 1.60 -0.05 0.41
CA LEU A 43 1.56 -0.16 1.86
C LEU A 43 2.89 -0.55 2.48
N ASP A 44 3.93 -0.85 1.69
CA ASP A 44 5.24 -1.17 2.23
C ASP A 44 5.83 -0.05 3.09
N ASN A 45 5.44 1.19 2.83
CA ASN A 45 5.82 2.31 3.65
C ASN A 45 4.77 2.69 4.71
N TRP A 46 3.77 1.88 5.02
CA TRP A 46 2.82 2.18 6.09
C TRP A 46 3.49 2.29 7.47
N PRO A 47 3.11 3.26 8.34
CA PRO A 47 2.24 4.42 8.16
C PRO A 47 3.03 5.72 7.83
N LYS A 48 4.18 5.63 7.15
CA LYS A 48 5.16 6.70 6.90
C LYS A 48 4.59 8.00 6.36
N LYS A 49 3.48 8.01 5.61
CA LYS A 49 2.82 9.26 5.18
C LYS A 49 2.48 10.21 6.33
N TYR A 50 2.17 9.67 7.51
CA TYR A 50 1.77 10.42 8.71
C TYR A 50 2.93 10.69 9.68
N VAL A 51 4.00 9.89 9.60
CA VAL A 51 5.13 9.96 10.56
C VAL A 51 6.44 10.44 9.91
N ARG A 52 6.41 10.99 8.69
CA ARG A 52 7.62 11.57 8.09
C ARG A 52 8.06 12.81 8.85
N LYS A 53 9.35 12.91 9.19
CA LYS A 53 9.97 14.11 9.76
C LYS A 53 9.56 15.40 9.06
N ASN A 54 9.62 15.44 7.72
CA ASN A 54 9.25 16.63 6.94
C ASN A 54 7.76 16.99 7.07
N PHE A 55 6.89 16.00 7.30
CA PHE A 55 5.47 16.23 7.55
C PHE A 55 5.24 16.83 8.94
N LEU A 56 5.87 16.25 9.97
CA LEU A 56 5.77 16.74 11.35
C LEU A 56 6.33 18.16 11.49
N LEU A 57 7.52 18.42 10.93
CA LEU A 57 8.12 19.76 10.85
C LEU A 57 7.17 20.77 10.19
N TRP A 58 6.60 20.39 9.05
CA TRP A 58 5.68 21.26 8.32
C TRP A 58 4.43 21.58 9.15
N GLY A 59 3.85 20.60 9.83
CA GLY A 59 2.68 20.78 10.69
C GLY A 59 2.93 21.78 11.82
N LEU A 60 4.11 21.72 12.44
CA LEU A 60 4.49 22.61 13.54
C LEU A 60 4.72 24.06 13.11
N THR A 61 5.37 24.26 11.96
CA THR A 61 5.71 25.62 11.48
C THR A 61 4.51 26.43 11.00
N LYS A 62 3.38 25.78 10.70
CA LYS A 62 2.24 26.42 10.04
C LYS A 62 1.09 26.79 10.98
N HIS A 63 1.13 26.38 12.25
CA HIS A 63 0.10 26.68 13.26
C HIS A 63 -1.33 26.55 12.70
N PHE A 64 -1.63 25.43 12.02
CA PHE A 64 -2.95 25.23 11.46
C PHE A 64 -3.97 25.00 12.57
N GLU A 65 -5.00 25.85 12.63
CA GLU A 65 -6.23 25.53 13.33
C GLU A 65 -6.75 24.17 12.82
N ASN A 66 -7.19 23.30 13.73
CA ASN A 66 -7.78 21.99 13.43
C ASN A 66 -6.83 20.95 12.78
N ILE A 67 -5.50 21.10 12.87
CA ILE A 67 -4.58 20.08 12.31
C ILE A 67 -4.79 18.71 12.92
N ASP A 68 -5.05 18.65 14.23
CA ASP A 68 -5.36 17.43 14.99
C ASP A 68 -6.60 16.76 14.41
N ARG A 69 -7.71 17.50 14.31
CA ARG A 69 -8.95 17.04 13.68
C ARG A 69 -8.78 16.55 12.24
N ILE A 70 -8.06 17.29 11.39
CA ILE A 70 -7.83 16.91 9.99
C ILE A 70 -7.01 15.63 9.93
N LEU A 71 -5.98 15.49 10.76
CA LEU A 71 -5.14 14.30 10.80
C LEU A 71 -5.89 13.09 11.34
N SER A 72 -6.65 13.26 12.42
CA SER A 72 -7.53 12.22 12.93
C SER A 72 -8.49 11.76 11.86
N LEU A 73 -9.11 12.68 11.10
CA LEU A 73 -10.00 12.30 10.01
C LEU A 73 -9.28 11.47 8.94
N PHE A 74 -8.13 11.93 8.44
CA PHE A 74 -7.42 11.23 7.36
C PHE A 74 -6.86 9.87 7.78
N ILE A 75 -6.34 9.77 9.00
CA ILE A 75 -5.88 8.50 9.57
C ILE A 75 -7.05 7.55 9.75
N THR A 76 -8.15 8.00 10.34
CA THR A 76 -9.35 7.17 10.52
C THR A 76 -9.92 6.72 9.17
N LEU A 77 -9.99 7.62 8.18
CA LEU A 77 -10.42 7.29 6.82
C LEU A 77 -9.56 6.17 6.22
N ASP A 78 -8.22 6.31 6.25
CA ASP A 78 -7.31 5.29 5.71
C ASP A 78 -7.40 3.94 6.46
N VAL A 79 -7.45 3.98 7.79
CA VAL A 79 -7.54 2.76 8.60
C VAL A 79 -8.87 2.05 8.36
N TYR A 80 -9.98 2.77 8.43
CA TYR A 80 -11.31 2.18 8.21
C TYR A 80 -11.44 1.66 6.78
N PHE A 81 -10.96 2.41 5.80
CA PHE A 81 -10.91 1.96 4.41
C PHE A 81 -10.13 0.64 4.24
N LEU A 82 -8.93 0.52 4.83
CA LEU A 82 -8.12 -0.70 4.72
C LEU A 82 -8.76 -1.89 5.43
N HIS A 83 -9.33 -1.69 6.62
CA HIS A 83 -10.07 -2.72 7.34
C HIS A 83 -11.34 -3.15 6.58
N SER A 84 -12.09 -2.20 5.99
CA SER A 84 -13.26 -2.50 5.17
C SER A 84 -12.89 -3.24 3.89
N MET A 85 -11.82 -2.85 3.20
CA MET A 85 -11.31 -3.57 2.03
C MET A 85 -10.98 -5.03 2.39
N ALA A 86 -10.24 -5.23 3.49
CA ALA A 86 -9.86 -6.54 3.98
C ALA A 86 -11.08 -7.39 4.38
N ALA A 87 -12.04 -6.82 5.10
CA ALA A 87 -13.28 -7.48 5.50
C ALA A 87 -14.10 -7.95 4.29
N ILE A 88 -14.24 -7.11 3.26
CA ILE A 88 -14.97 -7.45 2.03
C ILE A 88 -14.29 -8.64 1.30
N LEU A 89 -12.97 -8.59 1.12
CA LEU A 89 -12.23 -9.62 0.38
C LEU A 89 -12.16 -10.96 1.14
N SER A 90 -11.93 -10.90 2.46
CA SER A 90 -11.88 -12.09 3.34
C SER A 90 -13.26 -12.63 3.73
N ARG A 91 -14.35 -11.92 3.36
CA ARG A 91 -15.74 -12.23 3.78
C ARG A 91 -15.89 -12.32 5.30
N ARG A 92 -15.20 -11.42 6.01
CA ARG A 92 -15.26 -11.30 7.47
C ARG A 92 -15.95 -9.99 7.86
N ASN A 93 -16.36 -9.88 9.12
CA ASN A 93 -16.95 -8.65 9.64
C ASN A 93 -15.86 -7.60 9.92
N PHE A 94 -16.19 -6.34 9.67
CA PHE A 94 -15.35 -5.22 10.10
C PHE A 94 -15.23 -5.19 11.63
N SER A 95 -14.00 -5.13 12.13
CA SER A 95 -13.72 -5.05 13.57
C SER A 95 -13.35 -3.63 13.96
N LEU A 96 -14.31 -2.90 14.52
CA LEU A 96 -14.06 -1.54 15.03
C LEU A 96 -12.94 -1.53 16.06
N SER A 97 -12.90 -2.52 16.96
CA SER A 97 -11.86 -2.58 18.00
C SER A 97 -10.45 -2.76 17.44
N LEU A 98 -10.27 -3.48 16.33
CA LEU A 98 -8.98 -3.59 15.66
C LEU A 98 -8.62 -2.29 14.91
N ALA A 99 -9.59 -1.68 14.24
CA ALA A 99 -9.39 -0.40 13.56
C ALA A 99 -8.97 0.70 14.55
N GLU A 100 -9.64 0.80 15.70
CA GLU A 100 -9.30 1.76 16.76
C GLU A 100 -7.88 1.54 17.30
N LYS A 101 -7.46 0.28 17.49
CA LYS A 101 -6.09 -0.05 17.89
C LYS A 101 -5.05 0.40 16.85
N ASP A 102 -5.33 0.23 15.56
CA ASP A 102 -4.43 0.71 14.50
C ASP A 102 -4.35 2.24 14.48
N ILE A 103 -5.45 2.96 14.70
CA ILE A 103 -5.46 4.42 14.82
C ILE A 103 -4.59 4.88 15.98
N GLU A 104 -4.78 4.29 17.18
CA GLU A 104 -3.98 4.61 18.37
C GLU A 104 -2.49 4.36 18.12
N LYS A 105 -2.15 3.25 17.47
CA LYS A 105 -0.77 2.91 17.14
C LYS A 105 -0.12 3.95 16.23
N ILE A 106 -0.85 4.49 15.25
CA ILE A 106 -0.33 5.54 14.38
C ILE A 106 -0.08 6.83 15.16
N PHE A 107 -1.01 7.26 16.02
CA PHE A 107 -0.81 8.46 16.83
C PHE A 107 0.35 8.31 17.83
N LYS A 108 0.52 7.10 18.39
CA LYS A 108 1.69 6.80 19.21
C LYS A 108 3.00 6.90 18.42
N LEU A 109 3.03 6.41 17.17
CA LEU A 109 4.20 6.55 16.29
C LEU A 109 4.47 8.03 15.92
N ILE A 110 3.42 8.84 15.76
CA ILE A 110 3.57 10.30 15.54
C ILE A 110 4.24 10.94 16.76
N GLU A 111 3.78 10.61 17.96
CA GLU A 111 4.37 11.07 19.22
C GLU A 111 5.84 10.64 19.35
N GLU A 112 6.14 9.35 19.20
CA GLU A 112 7.49 8.80 19.30
C GLU A 112 8.45 9.46 18.30
N GLU A 113 8.03 9.62 17.04
CA GLU A 113 8.84 10.29 16.04
C GLU A 113 9.01 11.78 16.35
N ALA A 114 7.97 12.48 16.81
CA ALA A 114 8.07 13.89 17.15
C ALA A 114 9.06 14.14 18.29
N LEU A 115 8.96 13.33 19.36
CA LEU A 115 9.84 13.39 20.52
C LEU A 115 11.30 13.06 20.14
N SER A 116 11.52 12.06 19.29
CA SER A 116 12.88 11.69 18.84
C SER A 116 13.56 12.82 18.05
N GLN A 117 12.77 13.70 17.41
CA GLN A 117 13.24 14.87 16.69
C GLN A 117 13.32 16.14 17.57
N GLY A 118 12.99 16.04 18.87
CA GLY A 118 13.05 17.14 19.83
C GLY A 118 11.85 18.07 19.82
N PHE A 119 10.72 17.68 19.22
CA PHE A 119 9.50 18.49 19.25
C PHE A 119 8.70 18.26 20.52
N THR A 120 8.23 19.33 21.15
CA THR A 120 7.38 19.29 22.36
C THR A 120 5.88 19.41 22.06
N SER A 121 5.54 19.72 20.81
CA SER A 121 4.18 19.75 20.28
C SER A 121 4.11 18.82 19.07
N TYR A 122 2.99 18.12 18.92
CA TYR A 122 2.72 17.20 17.83
C TYR A 122 1.20 16.94 17.75
N PRO A 123 0.69 16.52 16.58
CA PRO A 123 -0.73 16.27 16.43
C PRO A 123 -1.24 15.19 17.36
N ARG A 124 -2.36 15.47 18.02
CA ARG A 124 -3.02 14.51 18.91
C ARG A 124 -4.28 13.96 18.27
N ARG A 125 -4.68 12.80 18.76
CA ARG A 125 -5.93 12.17 18.34
C ARG A 125 -7.12 12.98 18.86
N GLU A 126 -8.02 13.33 17.95
CA GLU A 126 -9.38 13.78 18.24
C GLU A 126 -10.41 12.72 17.82
N ASP A 127 -11.59 12.77 18.42
CA ASP A 127 -12.69 11.92 18.02
C ASP A 127 -13.32 12.41 16.73
N ILE A 128 -13.46 11.49 15.77
CA ILE A 128 -14.01 11.77 14.45
C ILE A 128 -15.15 10.81 14.17
N THR A 129 -16.29 11.35 13.77
CA THR A 129 -17.42 10.56 13.27
C THR A 129 -17.40 10.56 11.75
N ILE A 130 -17.48 9.38 11.16
CA ILE A 130 -17.51 9.17 9.70
C ILE A 130 -18.74 8.32 9.37
N ASP A 131 -19.44 8.68 8.29
CA ASP A 131 -20.52 7.85 7.77
C ASP A 131 -19.94 6.52 7.23
N PRO A 132 -20.38 5.35 7.74
CA PRO A 132 -19.94 4.05 7.25
C PRO A 132 -20.16 3.86 5.74
N VAL A 133 -21.19 4.48 5.16
CA VAL A 133 -21.47 4.41 3.72
C VAL A 133 -20.35 5.02 2.90
N ASP A 134 -19.77 6.12 3.39
CA ASP A 134 -18.68 6.81 2.70
C ASP A 134 -17.40 5.94 2.69
N ILE A 135 -17.10 5.25 3.79
CA ILE A 135 -15.99 4.28 3.86
C ILE A 135 -16.23 3.10 2.93
N GLN A 136 -17.44 2.54 2.95
CA GLN A 136 -17.79 1.38 2.15
C GLN A 136 -17.60 1.66 0.65
N ALA A 137 -17.99 2.85 0.19
CA ALA A 137 -17.82 3.26 -1.21
C ALA A 137 -16.34 3.29 -1.63
N LEU A 138 -15.46 3.85 -0.79
CA LEU A 138 -14.02 3.88 -1.04
C LEU A 138 -13.41 2.47 -1.04
N ALA A 139 -13.83 1.61 -0.10
CA ALA A 139 -13.34 0.24 0.00
C ALA A 139 -13.71 -0.58 -1.24
N VAL A 140 -14.96 -0.51 -1.68
CA VAL A 140 -15.46 -1.23 -2.87
C VAL A 140 -14.66 -0.84 -4.13
N GLU A 141 -14.35 0.45 -4.31
CA GLU A 141 -13.56 0.92 -5.47
C GLU A 141 -12.21 0.20 -5.58
N VAL A 142 -11.48 0.10 -4.47
CA VAL A 142 -10.15 -0.53 -4.46
C VAL A 142 -10.26 -2.06 -4.48
N VAL A 143 -11.28 -2.65 -3.84
CA VAL A 143 -11.56 -4.09 -3.93
C VAL A 143 -11.77 -4.52 -5.38
N GLU A 144 -12.62 -3.82 -6.13
CA GLU A 144 -12.91 -4.16 -7.52
C GLU A 144 -11.68 -3.96 -8.43
N LYS A 145 -10.87 -2.93 -8.15
CA LYS A 145 -9.57 -2.77 -8.82
C LYS A 145 -8.63 -3.95 -8.56
N ARG A 146 -8.43 -4.34 -7.29
CA ARG A 146 -7.57 -5.48 -6.92
C ARG A 146 -8.06 -6.79 -7.54
N LYS A 147 -9.38 -7.04 -7.54
CA LYS A 147 -9.96 -8.21 -8.23
C LYS A 147 -9.63 -8.24 -9.71
N ARG A 148 -9.81 -7.13 -10.41
CA ARG A 148 -9.61 -7.02 -11.86
C ARG A 148 -8.15 -7.08 -12.27
N GLU A 149 -7.27 -6.40 -11.54
CA GLU A 149 -5.89 -6.14 -11.95
C GLU A 149 -4.86 -7.07 -11.31
N GLU A 150 -5.22 -7.80 -10.24
CA GLU A 150 -4.30 -8.70 -9.53
C GLU A 150 -4.89 -10.08 -9.24
N ILE A 151 -5.96 -10.14 -8.44
CA ILE A 151 -6.42 -11.39 -7.82
C ILE A 151 -6.93 -12.38 -8.89
N ASN A 152 -7.67 -11.87 -9.88
CA ASN A 152 -8.21 -12.70 -10.97
C ASN A 152 -7.43 -12.54 -12.29
N ALA A 153 -6.32 -11.80 -12.28
CA ALA A 153 -5.50 -11.56 -13.47
C ALA A 153 -4.54 -12.72 -13.73
N ASP A 154 -4.08 -12.88 -14.99
CA ASP A 154 -3.01 -13.84 -15.30
C ASP A 154 -1.71 -13.38 -14.63
N LEU A 155 -1.22 -14.18 -13.69
CA LEU A 155 -0.01 -13.88 -12.92
C LEU A 155 1.22 -13.74 -13.81
N TYR A 156 1.29 -14.45 -14.94
CA TYR A 156 2.40 -14.28 -15.88
C TYR A 156 2.43 -12.87 -16.45
N TYR A 157 1.28 -12.37 -16.88
CA TYR A 157 1.15 -11.00 -17.37
C TYR A 157 1.51 -9.99 -16.28
N VAL A 158 1.01 -10.17 -15.06
CA VAL A 158 1.30 -9.26 -13.94
C VAL A 158 2.80 -9.23 -13.60
N VAL A 159 3.46 -10.39 -13.54
CA VAL A 159 4.90 -10.47 -13.26
C VAL A 159 5.73 -9.91 -14.43
N ASP A 160 5.28 -10.06 -15.68
CA ASP A 160 5.94 -9.42 -16.83
C ASP A 160 5.85 -7.90 -16.76
N GLU A 161 4.72 -7.36 -16.33
CA GLU A 161 4.56 -5.92 -16.10
C GLU A 161 5.49 -5.39 -15.01
N ILE A 162 5.67 -6.16 -13.93
CA ILE A 162 6.64 -5.85 -12.87
C ILE A 162 8.05 -5.86 -13.45
N ALA A 163 8.40 -6.89 -14.23
CA ALA A 163 9.70 -6.99 -14.88
C ALA A 163 9.95 -5.79 -15.80
N TYR A 164 8.99 -5.46 -16.65
CA TYR A 164 9.12 -4.38 -17.63
C TYR A 164 9.36 -3.00 -16.97
N GLN A 165 8.80 -2.78 -15.79
CA GLN A 165 8.92 -1.54 -15.02
C GLN A 165 10.05 -1.57 -13.97
N SER A 166 10.73 -2.71 -13.79
CA SER A 166 11.74 -2.88 -12.75
C SER A 166 13.03 -2.09 -13.01
N ASP A 167 13.65 -1.64 -11.93
CA ASP A 167 14.98 -1.03 -12.00
C ASP A 167 16.03 -2.06 -12.43
N TYR A 168 15.84 -3.32 -12.04
CA TYR A 168 16.64 -4.44 -12.50
C TYR A 168 16.71 -4.53 -14.04
N VAL A 169 15.56 -4.46 -14.72
CA VAL A 169 15.51 -4.46 -16.18
C VAL A 169 16.09 -3.18 -16.77
N ASN A 170 15.90 -2.03 -16.12
CA ASN A 170 16.52 -0.77 -16.58
C ASN A 170 18.05 -0.85 -16.55
N GLU A 171 18.63 -1.48 -15.53
CA GLU A 171 20.07 -1.76 -15.48
C GLU A 171 20.49 -2.77 -16.55
N LEU A 172 19.70 -3.82 -16.77
CA LEU A 172 19.97 -4.83 -17.80
C LEU A 172 19.98 -4.21 -19.21
N LYS A 173 19.03 -3.29 -19.50
CA LYS A 173 18.99 -2.48 -20.72
C LYS A 173 20.23 -1.60 -20.88
N GLY A 174 20.83 -1.13 -19.79
CA GLY A 174 22.10 -0.41 -19.81
C GLY A 174 23.29 -1.29 -20.25
N LYS A 175 23.27 -2.57 -19.89
CA LYS A 175 24.34 -3.55 -20.18
C LYS A 175 24.17 -4.25 -21.53
N LYS A 176 22.95 -4.41 -22.03
CA LYS A 176 22.63 -5.16 -23.26
C LYS A 176 21.68 -4.37 -24.16
N SER A 177 22.16 -3.97 -25.34
CA SER A 177 21.41 -3.11 -26.27
C SER A 177 20.11 -3.72 -26.78
N TRP A 178 20.08 -5.03 -27.06
CA TRP A 178 18.90 -5.70 -27.63
C TRP A 178 17.73 -5.79 -26.64
N VAL A 179 17.99 -5.77 -25.32
CA VAL A 179 16.94 -5.77 -24.28
C VAL A 179 16.10 -4.49 -24.35
N LYS A 180 16.66 -3.39 -24.89
CA LYS A 180 15.93 -2.14 -25.12
C LYS A 180 14.80 -2.29 -26.14
N SER A 181 14.90 -3.28 -27.04
CA SER A 181 13.92 -3.56 -28.09
C SER A 181 12.85 -4.56 -27.67
N VAL A 182 12.94 -5.12 -26.46
CA VAL A 182 11.97 -6.10 -25.95
C VAL A 182 10.66 -5.39 -25.64
N LYS A 183 9.57 -5.89 -26.21
CA LYS A 183 8.23 -5.33 -26.05
C LYS A 183 7.67 -5.72 -24.67
N ARG A 184 6.71 -4.92 -24.21
CA ARG A 184 5.85 -5.25 -23.07
C ARG A 184 5.12 -6.57 -23.35
N GLY A 185 5.11 -7.50 -22.41
CA GLY A 185 4.59 -8.87 -22.57
C GLY A 185 5.66 -9.93 -22.83
N ASP A 186 6.89 -9.55 -23.22
CA ASP A 186 7.99 -10.48 -23.53
C ASP A 186 9.23 -10.27 -22.65
N MET A 187 9.12 -9.47 -21.58
CA MET A 187 10.27 -9.13 -20.73
C MET A 187 10.77 -10.34 -19.95
N LEU A 188 9.87 -11.15 -19.39
CA LEU A 188 10.25 -12.38 -18.67
C LEU A 188 10.97 -13.37 -19.59
N LYS A 189 10.51 -13.52 -20.84
CA LYS A 189 11.21 -14.36 -21.82
C LYS A 189 12.63 -13.85 -22.07
N ALA A 190 12.79 -12.54 -22.26
CA ALA A 190 14.11 -11.94 -22.45
C ALA A 190 15.05 -12.15 -21.25
N ILE A 191 14.52 -12.06 -20.03
CA ILE A 191 15.26 -12.36 -18.79
C ILE A 191 15.64 -13.86 -18.75
N GLY A 192 14.71 -14.75 -19.10
CA GLY A 192 14.93 -16.19 -19.17
C GLY A 192 16.02 -16.58 -20.16
N ILE A 193 16.01 -16.02 -21.37
CA ILE A 193 17.04 -16.22 -22.40
C ILE A 193 18.43 -15.76 -21.91
N GLN A 194 18.48 -14.77 -21.02
CA GLN A 194 19.74 -14.34 -20.40
C GLN A 194 20.21 -15.23 -19.25
N GLY A 195 19.42 -16.23 -18.85
CA GLY A 195 19.71 -17.06 -17.67
C GLY A 195 19.66 -16.27 -16.37
N LYS A 196 18.84 -15.22 -16.31
CA LYS A 196 18.85 -14.19 -15.26
C LYS A 196 17.61 -14.14 -14.38
N MET A 197 16.82 -15.20 -14.44
CA MET A 197 15.49 -15.23 -13.82
C MET A 197 15.58 -15.22 -12.29
N ASP A 198 16.55 -15.93 -11.72
CA ASP A 198 16.76 -15.96 -10.27
C ASP A 198 17.18 -14.60 -9.72
N GLU A 199 18.08 -13.89 -10.40
CA GLU A 199 18.48 -12.54 -9.99
C GLU A 199 17.33 -11.54 -10.12
N PHE A 200 16.46 -11.68 -11.13
CA PHE A 200 15.26 -10.86 -11.24
C PHE A 200 14.32 -11.10 -10.04
N PHE A 201 14.05 -12.36 -9.70
CA PHE A 201 13.17 -12.68 -8.59
C PHE A 201 13.72 -12.26 -7.24
N GLU A 202 15.05 -12.21 -7.09
CA GLU A 202 15.67 -11.70 -5.88
C GLU A 202 15.62 -10.16 -5.83
N ALA A 203 15.91 -9.49 -6.95
CA ALA A 203 15.85 -8.03 -7.03
C ALA A 203 14.44 -7.48 -6.77
N GLU A 204 13.41 -8.16 -7.26
CA GLU A 204 12.01 -7.74 -7.10
C GLU A 204 11.26 -8.50 -6.00
N LYS A 205 11.99 -9.23 -5.14
CA LYS A 205 11.42 -10.11 -4.10
C LYS A 205 10.34 -9.41 -3.27
N SER A 206 10.62 -8.20 -2.79
CA SER A 206 9.67 -7.44 -1.97
C SER A 206 8.35 -7.22 -2.69
N LYS A 207 8.37 -6.73 -3.95
CA LYS A 207 7.15 -6.54 -4.74
C LYS A 207 6.41 -7.86 -4.96
N LEU A 208 7.13 -8.92 -5.27
CA LEU A 208 6.54 -10.24 -5.51
C LEU A 208 5.88 -10.83 -4.26
N VAL A 209 6.46 -10.62 -3.07
CA VAL A 209 5.83 -11.03 -1.80
C VAL A 209 4.51 -10.27 -1.59
N TYR A 210 4.43 -8.97 -1.91
CA TYR A 210 3.16 -8.24 -1.85
C TYR A 210 2.14 -8.71 -2.90
N LEU A 211 2.60 -9.10 -4.10
CA LEU A 211 1.74 -9.69 -5.10
C LEU A 211 1.10 -10.98 -4.57
N VAL A 212 1.93 -11.89 -4.04
CA VAL A 212 1.47 -13.13 -3.42
C VAL A 212 0.53 -12.86 -2.26
N ALA A 213 0.85 -11.90 -1.39
CA ALA A 213 -0.01 -11.54 -0.26
C ALA A 213 -1.37 -10.99 -0.71
N SER A 214 -1.43 -10.33 -1.88
CA SER A 214 -2.67 -9.84 -2.49
C SER A 214 -3.48 -10.98 -3.12
N THR A 215 -2.85 -11.83 -3.94
CA THR A 215 -3.54 -12.85 -4.75
C THR A 215 -4.04 -14.02 -3.91
N THR A 216 -3.34 -14.37 -2.84
CA THR A 216 -3.74 -15.42 -1.88
C THR A 216 -4.72 -14.92 -0.80
N LEU A 217 -5.08 -13.62 -0.84
CA LEU A 217 -5.84 -12.93 0.21
C LEU A 217 -5.17 -12.99 1.60
N TYR A 218 -3.88 -13.33 1.69
CA TYR A 218 -3.15 -13.38 2.95
C TYR A 218 -3.20 -12.03 3.68
N PHE A 219 -2.97 -10.92 2.96
CA PHE A 219 -3.06 -9.57 3.54
C PHE A 219 -4.44 -9.34 4.15
N ASP A 220 -5.50 -9.61 3.40
CA ASP A 220 -6.88 -9.33 3.80
C ASP A 220 -7.27 -10.16 5.04
N ASN A 221 -6.92 -11.44 5.05
CA ASN A 221 -7.13 -12.29 6.21
C ASN A 221 -6.37 -11.78 7.44
N LYS A 222 -5.08 -11.43 7.29
CA LYS A 222 -4.26 -10.97 8.42
C LYS A 222 -4.68 -9.62 8.96
N VAL A 223 -5.11 -8.67 8.13
CA VAL A 223 -5.63 -7.38 8.62
C VAL A 223 -6.81 -7.59 9.57
N THR A 224 -7.70 -8.53 9.24
CA THR A 224 -8.86 -8.85 10.11
C THR A 224 -8.49 -9.63 11.39
N GLU A 225 -7.27 -10.17 11.49
CA GLU A 225 -6.79 -10.94 12.65
C GLU A 225 -5.94 -10.08 13.59
N VAL A 226 -4.98 -9.35 13.03
CA VAL A 226 -3.90 -8.69 13.78
C VAL A 226 -3.76 -7.20 13.48
N GLY A 227 -4.58 -6.66 12.57
CA GLY A 227 -4.49 -5.25 12.15
C GLY A 227 -3.44 -4.99 11.07
N ILE A 228 -3.45 -3.78 10.54
CA ILE A 228 -2.70 -3.35 9.35
C ILE A 228 -1.21 -3.40 9.62
N THR A 229 -0.77 -2.79 10.73
CA THR A 229 0.66 -2.60 10.98
C THR A 229 1.38 -3.93 11.18
N ASP A 230 0.75 -4.88 11.89
CA ASP A 230 1.38 -6.17 12.16
C ASP A 230 1.28 -7.12 10.96
N THR A 231 0.23 -7.00 10.14
CA THR A 231 0.17 -7.68 8.84
C THR A 231 1.33 -7.26 7.93
N ILE A 232 1.59 -5.96 7.82
CA ILE A 232 2.67 -5.44 6.96
C ILE A 232 4.04 -5.89 7.49
N LYS A 233 4.22 -5.96 8.82
CA LYS A 233 5.43 -6.52 9.41
C LYS A 233 5.60 -7.99 9.06
N GLN A 234 4.54 -8.81 9.12
CA GLN A 234 4.59 -10.23 8.76
C GLN A 234 4.95 -10.45 7.29
N ILE A 235 4.40 -9.62 6.39
CA ILE A 235 4.75 -9.63 4.96
C ILE A 235 6.24 -9.32 4.77
N LYS A 236 6.76 -8.29 5.45
CA LYS A 236 8.17 -7.90 5.37
C LYS A 236 9.13 -8.89 6.02
N SER A 237 8.69 -9.59 7.05
CA SER A 237 9.49 -10.59 7.75
C SER A 237 9.51 -11.95 7.05
N GLU A 238 8.95 -12.03 5.84
CA GLU A 238 8.98 -13.26 5.03
C GLU A 238 8.30 -14.44 5.74
N ASP A 239 7.03 -14.25 6.15
CA ASP A 239 6.21 -15.32 6.72
C ASP A 239 6.33 -16.61 5.86
N PRO A 240 6.59 -17.78 6.48
CA PRO A 240 6.81 -19.03 5.75
C PRO A 240 5.73 -19.35 4.71
N ILE A 241 4.47 -19.01 4.98
CA ILE A 241 3.36 -19.22 4.05
C ILE A 241 3.57 -18.40 2.77
N LEU A 242 3.96 -17.13 2.91
CA LEU A 242 4.23 -16.26 1.77
C LEU A 242 5.46 -16.69 0.97
N ILE A 243 6.48 -17.23 1.65
CA ILE A 243 7.67 -17.76 0.98
C ILE A 243 7.36 -19.03 0.20
N GLU A 244 6.55 -19.93 0.74
CA GLU A 244 6.10 -21.12 0.02
C GLU A 244 5.33 -20.73 -1.25
N GLU A 245 4.37 -19.81 -1.14
CA GLU A 245 3.58 -19.33 -2.27
C GLU A 245 4.41 -18.53 -3.29
N LEU A 246 5.40 -17.76 -2.82
CA LEU A 246 6.36 -17.08 -3.70
C LEU A 246 7.19 -18.10 -4.51
N ASN A 247 7.63 -19.20 -3.88
CA ASN A 247 8.37 -20.23 -4.59
C ASN A 247 7.50 -20.93 -5.64
N LYS A 248 6.22 -21.21 -5.33
CA LYS A 248 5.27 -21.75 -6.32
C LYS A 248 5.11 -20.80 -7.52
N LEU A 249 4.96 -19.51 -7.26
CA LEU A 249 4.91 -18.48 -8.31
C LEU A 249 6.19 -18.47 -9.16
N ARG A 250 7.37 -18.47 -8.52
CA ARG A 250 8.66 -18.48 -9.23
C ARG A 250 8.76 -19.66 -10.20
N GLU A 251 8.42 -20.86 -9.74
CA GLU A 251 8.45 -22.07 -10.57
C GLU A 251 7.44 -22.02 -11.73
N GLU A 252 6.21 -21.53 -11.49
CA GLU A 252 5.22 -21.36 -12.55
C GLU A 252 5.72 -20.40 -13.65
N ILE A 253 6.29 -19.26 -13.23
CA ILE A 253 6.80 -18.24 -14.15
C ILE A 253 8.01 -18.74 -14.93
N LYS A 254 8.97 -19.41 -14.27
CA LYS A 254 10.13 -20.03 -14.95
C LYS A 254 9.68 -21.01 -16.01
N LYS A 255 8.79 -21.93 -15.63
CA LYS A 255 8.23 -22.92 -16.54
C LYS A 255 7.62 -22.22 -17.75
N LYS A 256 6.70 -21.27 -17.57
CA LYS A 256 6.07 -20.53 -18.67
C LYS A 256 7.08 -19.75 -19.53
N ALA A 257 8.15 -19.21 -18.94
CA ALA A 257 9.18 -18.48 -19.69
C ALA A 257 10.07 -19.38 -20.56
N GLU A 258 10.19 -20.69 -20.24
CA GLU A 258 10.97 -21.67 -21.02
C GLU A 258 10.19 -22.28 -22.20
N TYR A 259 8.85 -22.30 -22.16
CA TYR A 259 8.01 -22.92 -23.19
C TYR A 259 7.80 -22.05 -24.46
N PHE A 260 8.34 -20.83 -24.52
CA PHE A 260 8.21 -19.88 -25.64
C PHE A 260 9.56 -19.41 -26.16
#